data_AF-A0A1I1RTP5-F1
#
_entry.id   AF-A0A1I1RTP5-F1
#
_cell.length_a   1.000
_cell.length_b   1.000
_cell.length_c   1.000
_cell.angle_alpha   90.00
_cell.angle_beta   90.00
_cell.angle_gamma   90.00
#
_symmetry.space_group_name_H-M   'P 1'
#
loop_
_entity.id
_entity.type
_entity.pdbx_description
1 polymer ?
#
loop_
_entity_poly.entity_id
_entity_poly.type
_entity_poly.pdbx_seq_one_letter_code
_entity_poly.pdbx_strand_id
1 'polypeptide(L)'
;TINSGVNTIENNAFQDCVMLEEITLPDSVKTLGNAAFNGCKALTSVKLSKNLKTISPRTFESCSMLEHIDIPDGVINIDSKAFSETILTDITIPKSVKSIGSYVFESCAQLKTIMIEDGCTAKIDGYAFEKCSKLEKVQIPKEVEDISISILYESPKAVIWCYNNSYALNYALDNKYDYHIIDEGESEYPRGDVNGDGVINVTDITKVAAHVKGKKLLDAAAQKRADVNNDGKINVSDISKIAAHVKGKKLLS
;
A
#
# COMPACT_ATOMS: atom_id res chain seq x y z
N THR A 1 -16.83 -6.47 24.98
CA THR A 1 -17.66 -5.92 23.89
C THR A 1 -17.97 -4.46 24.19
N ILE A 2 -18.04 -3.59 23.17
CA ILE A 2 -18.37 -2.16 23.31
C ILE A 2 -19.78 -1.94 22.74
N ASN A 3 -20.64 -1.23 23.48
CA ASN A 3 -22.02 -0.98 23.07
C ASN A 3 -22.12 0.09 21.97
N SER A 4 -23.12 -0.02 21.10
CA SER A 4 -23.36 0.87 19.95
C SER A 4 -23.75 2.33 20.28
N GLY A 5 -23.71 2.72 21.55
CA GLY A 5 -23.89 4.11 22.00
C GLY A 5 -22.58 4.82 22.36
N VAL A 6 -21.47 4.09 22.37
CA VAL A 6 -20.15 4.65 22.69
C VAL A 6 -19.62 5.39 21.46
N ASN A 7 -19.37 6.70 21.62
CA ASN A 7 -18.83 7.56 20.57
C ASN A 7 -17.30 7.74 20.69
N THR A 8 -16.76 7.59 21.90
CA THR A 8 -15.34 7.83 22.21
C THR A 8 -14.83 6.67 23.05
N ILE A 9 -13.67 6.15 22.67
CA ILE A 9 -12.82 5.38 23.58
C ILE A 9 -11.81 6.35 24.16
N GLU A 10 -11.87 6.59 25.47
CA GLU A 10 -11.03 7.61 26.12
C GLU A 10 -9.55 7.23 26.14
N ASN A 11 -8.71 8.19 26.52
CA ASN A 11 -7.27 7.96 26.70
C ASN A 11 -7.03 6.80 27.66
N ASN A 12 -6.11 5.89 27.30
CA ASN A 12 -5.73 4.73 28.10
C ASN A 12 -6.88 3.78 28.50
N ALA A 13 -8.06 3.84 27.85
CA ALA A 13 -9.24 3.11 28.31
C ALA A 13 -9.06 1.58 28.46
N PHE A 14 -8.22 0.98 27.61
CA PHE A 14 -7.82 -0.42 27.68
C PHE A 14 -6.30 -0.57 27.79
N GLN A 15 -5.58 0.46 28.27
CA GLN A 15 -4.14 0.35 28.47
C GLN A 15 -3.82 -0.82 29.41
N ASP A 16 -2.79 -1.60 29.06
CA ASP A 16 -2.33 -2.78 29.79
C ASP A 16 -3.43 -3.81 30.10
N CYS A 17 -4.49 -3.87 29.28
CA CYS A 17 -5.42 -4.99 29.26
C CYS A 17 -4.75 -6.22 28.63
N VAL A 18 -3.73 -6.77 29.31
CA VAL A 18 -2.83 -7.81 28.80
C VAL A 18 -3.50 -9.14 28.44
N MET A 19 -4.76 -9.33 28.84
CA MET A 19 -5.59 -10.50 28.53
C MET A 19 -6.66 -10.21 27.45
N LEU A 20 -6.73 -9.00 26.91
CA LEU A 20 -7.66 -8.66 25.84
C LEU A 20 -7.15 -9.27 24.53
N GLU A 21 -7.83 -10.31 24.05
CA GLU A 21 -7.45 -11.03 22.81
C GLU A 21 -8.06 -10.41 21.56
N GLU A 22 -9.32 -9.97 21.64
CA GLU A 22 -10.04 -9.42 20.50
C GLU A 22 -10.92 -8.26 20.91
N ILE A 23 -11.08 -7.28 20.02
CA ILE A 23 -12.08 -6.22 20.20
C ILE A 23 -12.72 -5.80 18.89
N THR A 24 -14.03 -5.60 18.95
CA THR A 24 -14.81 -4.98 17.86
C THR A 24 -15.33 -3.63 18.33
N LEU A 25 -14.92 -2.57 17.63
CA LEU A 25 -15.45 -1.22 17.83
C LEU A 25 -16.72 -1.06 16.98
N PRO A 26 -17.87 -0.72 17.58
CA PRO A 26 -19.06 -0.42 16.79
C PRO A 26 -18.84 0.87 15.99
N ASP A 27 -19.52 0.99 14.85
CA ASP A 27 -19.45 2.17 13.97
C ASP A 27 -19.87 3.49 14.66
N SER A 28 -20.50 3.42 15.84
CA SER A 28 -20.78 4.59 16.67
C SER A 28 -19.50 5.27 17.19
N VAL A 29 -18.41 4.51 17.37
CA VAL A 29 -17.13 5.04 17.82
C VAL A 29 -16.53 5.92 16.72
N LYS A 30 -16.30 7.19 17.03
CA LYS A 30 -15.71 8.19 16.13
C LYS A 30 -14.32 8.62 16.55
N THR A 31 -13.99 8.44 17.83
CA THR A 31 -12.75 8.92 18.43
C THR A 31 -12.09 7.82 19.24
N LEU A 32 -10.79 7.65 19.04
CA LEU A 32 -9.89 6.88 19.90
C LEU A 32 -8.99 7.85 20.66
N GLY A 33 -8.89 7.68 21.96
CA GLY A 33 -7.95 8.41 22.79
C GLY A 33 -6.53 7.92 22.59
N ASN A 34 -5.59 8.71 23.09
CA ASN A 34 -4.17 8.36 23.12
C ASN A 34 -3.99 7.10 23.95
N ALA A 35 -3.14 6.18 23.47
CA ALA A 35 -2.80 4.93 24.14
C ALA A 35 -4.02 4.07 24.52
N ALA A 36 -5.15 4.21 23.82
CA ALA A 36 -6.40 3.52 24.17
C ALA A 36 -6.27 2.00 24.31
N PHE A 37 -5.38 1.35 23.54
CA PHE A 37 -5.08 -0.09 23.61
C PHE A 37 -3.59 -0.37 23.85
N ASN A 38 -2.82 0.61 24.31
CA ASN A 38 -1.39 0.44 24.53
C ASN A 38 -1.13 -0.73 25.50
N GLY A 39 -0.17 -1.60 25.18
CA GLY A 39 0.20 -2.72 26.04
C GLY A 39 -0.83 -3.85 26.13
N CYS A 40 -1.83 -3.91 25.23
CA CYS A 40 -2.71 -5.07 25.10
C CYS A 40 -1.96 -6.26 24.48
N LYS A 41 -1.10 -6.92 25.27
CA LYS A 41 -0.12 -7.89 24.77
C LYS A 41 -0.72 -9.16 24.16
N ALA A 42 -1.94 -9.54 24.52
CA ALA A 42 -2.66 -10.67 23.94
C ALA A 42 -3.53 -10.30 22.74
N LEU A 43 -3.64 -9.02 22.37
CA LEU A 43 -4.55 -8.55 21.34
C LEU A 43 -4.07 -9.00 19.96
N THR A 44 -4.82 -9.91 19.35
CA THR A 44 -4.51 -10.47 18.02
C THR A 44 -5.38 -9.88 16.92
N SER A 45 -6.59 -9.43 17.25
CA SER A 45 -7.57 -8.93 16.27
C SER A 45 -8.33 -7.71 16.77
N VAL A 46 -8.38 -6.68 15.90
CA VAL A 46 -9.11 -5.43 16.15
C VAL A 46 -9.96 -5.11 14.94
N LYS A 47 -11.28 -5.04 15.12
CA LYS A 47 -12.18 -4.45 14.14
C LYS A 47 -12.42 -2.98 14.46
N LEU A 48 -11.80 -2.10 13.69
CA LEU A 48 -11.96 -0.65 13.80
C LEU A 48 -13.32 -0.18 13.28
N SER A 49 -13.80 0.94 13.83
CA SER A 49 -15.00 1.61 13.31
C SER A 49 -14.68 2.30 11.99
N LYS A 50 -15.58 2.16 11.00
CA LYS A 50 -15.41 2.83 9.69
C LYS A 50 -15.48 4.35 9.75
N ASN A 51 -15.98 4.90 10.86
CA ASN A 51 -16.19 6.33 11.06
C ASN A 51 -15.01 7.02 11.75
N LEU A 52 -13.93 6.30 12.06
CA LEU A 52 -12.71 6.87 12.63
C LEU A 52 -12.06 7.85 11.64
N LYS A 53 -11.53 8.94 12.19
CA LYS A 53 -10.75 9.94 11.45
C LYS A 53 -9.27 9.95 11.80
N THR A 54 -8.92 9.46 12.98
CA THR A 54 -7.54 9.42 13.46
C THR A 54 -7.30 8.13 14.20
N ILE A 55 -6.13 7.53 13.97
CA ILE A 55 -5.54 6.55 14.88
C ILE A 55 -4.55 7.34 15.73
N SER A 56 -4.93 7.58 16.99
CA SER A 56 -4.28 8.53 17.88
C SER A 56 -2.90 8.04 18.36
N PRO A 57 -2.10 8.92 18.99
CA PRO A 57 -0.78 8.55 19.47
C PRO A 57 -0.82 7.29 20.35
N ARG A 58 0.09 6.36 20.06
CA ARG A 58 0.32 5.12 20.84
C ARG A 58 -0.90 4.19 20.92
N THR A 59 -1.95 4.37 20.12
CA THR A 59 -3.21 3.63 20.28
C THR A 59 -3.00 2.12 20.40
N PHE A 60 -2.13 1.51 19.58
CA PHE A 60 -1.79 0.08 19.62
C PHE A 60 -0.30 -0.16 19.91
N GLU A 61 0.41 0.79 20.53
CA GLU A 61 1.82 0.61 20.91
C GLU A 61 1.97 -0.60 21.85
N SER A 62 2.98 -1.44 21.60
CA SER A 62 3.28 -2.66 22.35
C SER A 62 2.13 -3.70 22.39
N CYS A 63 1.23 -3.70 21.40
CA CYS A 63 0.31 -4.81 21.13
C CYS A 63 1.07 -5.95 20.44
N SER A 64 1.91 -6.64 21.22
CA SER A 64 2.94 -7.59 20.73
C SER A 64 2.40 -8.86 20.04
N MET A 65 1.09 -9.08 20.03
CA MET A 65 0.44 -10.19 19.33
C MET A 65 -0.49 -9.73 18.19
N LEU A 66 -0.54 -8.42 17.89
CA LEU A 66 -1.39 -7.90 16.82
C LEU A 66 -0.76 -8.23 15.46
N GLU A 67 -1.31 -9.24 14.79
CA GLU A 67 -0.82 -9.76 13.52
C GLU A 67 -1.43 -9.05 12.30
N HIS A 68 -2.68 -8.59 12.43
CA HIS A 68 -3.41 -7.97 11.34
C HIS A 68 -4.32 -6.83 11.85
N ILE A 69 -4.37 -5.73 11.11
CA ILE A 69 -5.35 -4.67 11.31
C ILE A 69 -5.67 -3.95 10.01
N ASP A 70 -6.97 -3.80 9.72
CA ASP A 70 -7.44 -2.98 8.61
C ASP A 70 -7.58 -1.53 9.05
N ILE A 71 -6.90 -0.61 8.36
CA ILE A 71 -7.10 0.83 8.56
C ILE A 71 -8.32 1.25 7.73
N PRO A 72 -9.38 1.81 8.33
CA PRO A 72 -10.56 2.21 7.57
C PRO A 72 -10.28 3.33 6.55
N ASP A 73 -10.91 3.26 5.38
CA ASP A 73 -10.84 4.28 4.32
C ASP A 73 -11.19 5.71 4.78
N GLY A 74 -11.86 5.87 5.93
CA GLY A 74 -12.20 7.17 6.49
C GLY A 74 -11.09 7.87 7.26
N VAL A 75 -9.99 7.17 7.59
CA VAL A 75 -8.89 7.65 8.41
C VAL A 75 -8.06 8.68 7.66
N ILE A 76 -7.78 9.80 8.32
CA ILE A 76 -7.02 10.94 7.79
C ILE A 76 -5.62 10.99 8.41
N ASN A 77 -5.47 10.65 9.69
CA ASN A 77 -4.19 10.72 10.40
C ASN A 77 -3.87 9.41 11.11
N ILE A 78 -2.62 8.99 11.03
CA ILE A 78 -2.05 7.91 11.83
C ILE A 78 -0.92 8.53 12.65
N ASP A 79 -1.16 8.75 13.93
CA ASP A 79 -0.28 9.56 14.76
C ASP A 79 0.87 8.75 15.38
N SER A 80 1.80 9.47 16.02
CA SER A 80 3.07 8.92 16.47
C SER A 80 2.93 7.64 17.31
N LYS A 81 3.74 6.63 16.97
CA LYS A 81 3.77 5.31 17.63
C LYS A 81 2.46 4.54 17.62
N ALA A 82 1.49 4.88 16.77
CA ALA A 82 0.18 4.22 16.75
C ALA A 82 0.26 2.69 16.68
N PHE A 83 1.26 2.12 16.00
CA PHE A 83 1.47 0.68 15.83
C PHE A 83 2.88 0.21 16.23
N SER A 84 3.61 1.00 17.03
CA SER A 84 4.98 0.66 17.45
C SER A 84 4.99 -0.65 18.25
N GLU A 85 6.03 -1.46 18.07
CA GLU A 85 6.23 -2.75 18.77
C GLU A 85 5.09 -3.77 18.56
N THR A 86 4.47 -3.76 17.38
CA THR A 86 3.51 -4.80 16.94
C THR A 86 4.19 -5.88 16.10
N ILE A 87 3.47 -6.96 15.79
CA ILE A 87 3.96 -8.07 14.96
C ILE A 87 3.24 -8.16 13.61
N LEU A 88 2.69 -7.05 13.13
CA LEU A 88 2.08 -6.94 11.80
C LEU A 88 3.05 -7.49 10.73
N THR A 89 2.54 -8.27 9.78
CA THR A 89 3.34 -8.79 8.66
C THR A 89 3.30 -7.88 7.44
N ASP A 90 2.19 -7.19 7.27
CA ASP A 90 1.92 -6.26 6.19
C ASP A 90 0.88 -5.23 6.64
N ILE A 91 0.85 -4.09 5.97
CA ILE A 91 -0.15 -3.05 6.23
C ILE A 91 -0.41 -2.24 4.94
N THR A 92 -1.69 -1.93 4.73
CA THR A 92 -2.11 -0.99 3.68
C THR A 92 -2.55 0.32 4.32
N ILE A 93 -1.98 1.42 3.84
CA ILE A 93 -2.33 2.79 4.25
C ILE A 93 -3.30 3.36 3.21
N PRO A 94 -4.56 3.65 3.58
CA PRO A 94 -5.57 4.11 2.64
C PRO A 94 -5.21 5.46 1.99
N LYS A 95 -5.69 5.69 0.76
CA LYS A 95 -5.48 6.94 0.02
C LYS A 95 -6.00 8.21 0.71
N SER A 96 -6.92 8.04 1.66
CA SER A 96 -7.50 9.13 2.44
C SER A 96 -6.53 9.72 3.47
N VAL A 97 -5.50 8.96 3.87
CA VAL A 97 -4.51 9.39 4.85
C VAL A 97 -3.73 10.61 4.33
N LYS A 98 -3.54 11.58 5.21
CA LYS A 98 -2.83 12.84 4.98
C LYS A 98 -1.61 13.01 5.88
N SER A 99 -1.51 12.24 6.96
CA SER A 99 -0.37 12.27 7.88
C SER A 99 -0.05 10.88 8.42
N ILE A 100 1.22 10.48 8.31
CA ILE A 100 1.82 9.32 8.95
C ILE A 100 2.89 9.88 9.91
N GLY A 101 2.62 9.82 11.20
CA GLY A 101 3.46 10.42 12.25
C GLY A 101 4.79 9.69 12.47
N SER A 102 5.63 10.28 13.33
CA SER A 102 6.92 9.69 13.67
C SER A 102 6.78 8.35 14.40
N TYR A 103 7.66 7.40 14.11
CA TYR A 103 7.73 6.10 14.80
C TYR A 103 6.45 5.26 14.72
N VAL A 104 5.55 5.49 13.74
CA VAL A 104 4.25 4.79 13.65
C VAL A 104 4.41 3.28 13.68
N PHE A 105 5.39 2.73 12.96
CA PHE A 105 5.71 1.30 12.91
C PHE A 105 7.10 0.99 13.50
N GLU A 106 7.58 1.82 14.44
CA GLU A 106 8.87 1.58 15.10
C GLU A 106 8.92 0.16 15.69
N SER A 107 10.01 -0.57 15.44
CA SER A 107 10.25 -1.91 15.98
C SER A 107 9.20 -2.96 15.61
N CYS A 108 8.46 -2.79 14.51
CA CYS A 108 7.60 -3.83 13.94
C CYS A 108 8.43 -4.94 13.27
N ALA A 109 9.04 -5.81 14.09
CA ALA A 109 10.07 -6.75 13.64
C ALA A 109 9.60 -7.84 12.66
N GLN A 110 8.29 -8.04 12.50
CA GLN A 110 7.71 -8.98 11.54
C GLN A 110 7.21 -8.31 10.25
N LEU A 111 7.16 -6.98 10.20
CA LEU A 111 6.59 -6.24 9.08
C LEU A 111 7.49 -6.39 7.87
N LYS A 112 6.93 -6.93 6.78
CA LYS A 112 7.61 -7.19 5.51
C LYS A 112 7.26 -6.18 4.44
N THR A 113 6.00 -5.74 4.42
CA THR A 113 5.48 -4.88 3.35
C THR A 113 4.63 -3.76 3.91
N ILE A 114 4.87 -2.54 3.44
CA ILE A 114 4.00 -1.39 3.65
C ILE A 114 3.53 -0.93 2.27
N MET A 115 2.22 -0.87 2.08
CA MET A 115 1.59 -0.38 0.86
C MET A 115 0.87 0.93 1.15
N ILE A 116 1.35 2.04 0.61
CA ILE A 116 0.59 3.28 0.61
C ILE A 116 -0.19 3.34 -0.70
N GLU A 117 -1.53 3.40 -0.62
CA GLU A 117 -2.40 3.34 -1.80
C GLU A 117 -2.17 4.51 -2.77
N ASP A 118 -2.34 4.24 -4.06
CA ASP A 118 -2.28 5.29 -5.10
C ASP A 118 -3.31 6.41 -4.82
N GLY A 119 -2.89 7.66 -5.02
CA GLY A 119 -3.68 8.84 -4.67
C GLY A 119 -3.57 9.28 -3.20
N CYS A 120 -2.81 8.57 -2.36
CA CYS A 120 -2.46 9.04 -1.03
C CYS A 120 -1.52 10.25 -1.10
N THR A 121 -1.81 11.30 -0.33
CA THR A 121 -1.00 12.54 -0.30
C THR A 121 -0.38 12.74 1.08
N ALA A 122 -0.06 11.64 1.77
CA ALA A 122 0.37 11.71 3.15
C ALA A 122 1.73 12.39 3.29
N LYS A 123 1.87 13.24 4.32
CA LYS A 123 3.17 13.57 4.88
C LYS A 123 3.68 12.39 5.71
N ILE A 124 4.91 11.97 5.45
CA ILE A 124 5.56 10.86 6.18
C ILE A 124 6.63 11.45 7.11
N ASP A 125 6.36 11.46 8.41
CA ASP A 125 7.27 12.00 9.41
C ASP A 125 8.46 11.07 9.68
N GLY A 126 9.52 11.62 10.31
CA GLY A 126 10.78 10.92 10.46
C GLY A 126 10.67 9.66 11.30
N TYR A 127 11.51 8.67 11.00
CA TYR A 127 11.55 7.39 11.71
C TYR A 127 10.23 6.59 11.66
N ALA A 128 9.31 6.89 10.73
CA ALA A 128 8.00 6.22 10.64
C ALA A 128 8.08 4.69 10.57
N PHE A 129 9.14 4.14 9.97
CA PHE A 129 9.37 2.70 9.79
C PHE A 129 10.71 2.25 10.39
N GLU A 130 11.08 2.83 11.53
CA GLU A 130 12.33 2.52 12.24
C GLU A 130 12.38 1.06 12.72
N LYS A 131 13.57 0.43 12.70
CA LYS A 131 13.81 -0.90 13.31
C LYS A 131 12.89 -2.02 12.80
N CYS A 132 12.34 -1.86 11.60
CA CYS A 132 11.56 -2.90 10.93
C CYS A 132 12.52 -3.88 10.23
N SER A 133 13.14 -4.76 11.03
CA SER A 133 14.26 -5.63 10.58
C SER A 133 13.92 -6.61 9.44
N LYS A 134 12.64 -6.89 9.19
CA LYS A 134 12.15 -7.74 8.09
C LYS A 134 11.46 -6.97 6.96
N LEU A 135 11.42 -5.64 7.04
CA LEU A 135 10.76 -4.82 6.03
C LEU A 135 11.54 -4.91 4.74
N GLU A 136 10.90 -5.40 3.69
CA GLU A 136 11.47 -5.62 2.36
C GLU A 136 10.95 -4.60 1.36
N LYS A 137 9.67 -4.21 1.48
CA LYS A 137 9.00 -3.31 0.55
C LYS A 137 8.27 -2.19 1.27
N VAL A 138 8.57 -0.94 0.89
CA VAL A 138 7.74 0.23 1.21
C VAL A 138 7.31 0.86 -0.09
N GLN A 139 6.05 0.65 -0.49
CA GLN A 139 5.48 1.29 -1.67
C GLN A 139 4.97 2.68 -1.32
N ILE A 140 5.48 3.69 -2.03
CA ILE A 140 5.12 5.09 -1.87
C ILE A 140 4.58 5.62 -3.21
N PRO A 141 3.33 6.10 -3.26
CA PRO A 141 2.72 6.58 -4.50
C PRO A 141 3.29 7.93 -4.91
N LYS A 142 3.08 8.29 -6.18
CA LYS A 142 3.63 9.52 -6.77
C LYS A 142 3.10 10.80 -6.14
N GLU A 143 1.90 10.75 -5.54
CA GLU A 143 1.23 11.89 -4.93
C GLU A 143 1.76 12.25 -3.52
N VAL A 144 2.65 11.45 -2.94
CA VAL A 144 3.36 11.79 -1.70
C VAL A 144 4.48 12.77 -2.03
N GLU A 145 4.42 13.97 -1.47
CA GLU A 145 5.36 15.08 -1.74
C GLU A 145 6.13 15.56 -0.48
N ASP A 146 5.94 14.90 0.67
CA ASP A 146 6.61 15.25 1.93
C ASP A 146 7.03 13.99 2.69
N ILE A 147 8.33 13.70 2.68
CA ILE A 147 8.96 12.59 3.39
C ILE A 147 10.11 13.15 4.21
N SER A 148 10.00 13.01 5.54
CA SER A 148 10.99 13.50 6.49
C SER A 148 12.21 12.58 6.59
N ILE A 149 13.20 12.96 7.38
CA ILE A 149 14.47 12.24 7.46
C ILE A 149 14.33 10.83 8.04
N SER A 150 15.19 9.92 7.62
CA SER A 150 15.44 8.66 8.32
C SER A 150 14.23 7.72 8.46
N ILE A 151 13.28 7.72 7.52
CA ILE A 151 12.05 6.89 7.64
C ILE A 151 12.35 5.38 7.74
N LEU A 152 13.51 4.93 7.25
CA LEU A 152 13.97 3.53 7.28
C LEU A 152 15.17 3.28 8.21
N TYR A 153 15.38 4.13 9.23
CA TYR A 153 16.51 3.96 10.16
C TYR A 153 16.48 2.59 10.84
N GLU A 154 17.61 1.88 10.84
CA GLU A 154 17.74 0.49 11.34
C GLU A 154 16.76 -0.53 10.69
N SER A 155 16.33 -0.28 9.45
CA SER A 155 15.52 -1.19 8.62
C SER A 155 16.31 -1.69 7.39
N PRO A 156 17.34 -2.55 7.58
CA PRO A 156 18.40 -2.79 6.60
C PRO A 156 17.98 -3.56 5.34
N LYS A 157 16.77 -4.12 5.29
CA LYS A 157 16.22 -4.85 4.13
C LYS A 157 15.25 -4.01 3.30
N ALA A 158 14.87 -2.83 3.80
CA ALA A 158 13.76 -2.09 3.25
C ALA A 158 14.16 -1.42 1.94
N VAL A 159 13.40 -1.72 0.89
CA VAL A 159 13.52 -1.08 -0.42
C VAL A 159 12.34 -0.14 -0.62
N ILE A 160 12.61 1.08 -1.07
CA ILE A 160 11.55 2.04 -1.45
C ILE A 160 11.06 1.70 -2.86
N TRP A 161 9.81 1.26 -2.96
CA TRP A 161 9.14 1.04 -4.24
C TRP A 161 8.40 2.31 -4.62
N CYS A 162 8.87 3.00 -5.65
CA CYS A 162 8.39 4.33 -6.02
C CYS A 162 8.31 4.49 -7.53
N TYR A 163 7.66 5.55 -7.98
CA TYR A 163 7.50 5.84 -9.40
C TYR A 163 8.65 6.70 -9.93
N ASN A 164 8.92 6.61 -11.23
CA ASN A 164 9.88 7.49 -11.88
C ASN A 164 9.43 8.95 -11.77
N ASN A 165 10.38 9.89 -11.59
CA ASN A 165 10.11 11.31 -11.33
C ASN A 165 9.23 11.61 -10.10
N SER A 166 9.11 10.70 -9.14
CA SER A 166 8.38 10.96 -7.88
C SER A 166 9.27 11.62 -6.83
N TYR A 167 8.63 12.28 -5.84
CA TYR A 167 9.34 12.78 -4.65
C TYR A 167 10.04 11.64 -3.90
N ALA A 168 9.39 10.48 -3.78
CA ALA A 168 9.94 9.30 -3.12
C ALA A 168 11.23 8.79 -3.78
N LEU A 169 11.34 8.88 -5.11
CA LEU A 169 12.59 8.57 -5.83
C LEU A 169 13.71 9.54 -5.46
N ASN A 170 13.44 10.86 -5.49
CA ASN A 170 14.44 11.86 -5.11
C ASN A 170 14.88 11.67 -3.65
N TYR A 171 13.93 11.43 -2.76
CA TYR A 171 14.19 11.12 -1.36
C TYR A 171 15.09 9.90 -1.18
N ALA A 172 14.81 8.81 -1.90
CA ALA A 172 15.63 7.60 -1.85
C ALA A 172 17.06 7.86 -2.32
N LEU A 173 17.22 8.60 -3.42
CA LEU A 173 18.53 8.97 -3.96
C LEU A 173 19.33 9.86 -3.00
N ASP A 174 18.71 10.91 -2.46
CA ASP A 174 19.36 11.87 -1.56
C ASP A 174 19.82 11.21 -0.24
N ASN A 175 19.05 10.24 0.25
CA ASN A 175 19.35 9.51 1.48
C ASN A 175 20.07 8.18 1.26
N LYS A 176 20.40 7.84 0.01
CA LYS A 176 21.09 6.58 -0.38
C LYS A 176 20.35 5.32 0.07
N TYR A 177 19.02 5.34 -0.01
CA TYR A 177 18.21 4.15 0.18
C TYR A 177 18.15 3.31 -1.09
N ASP A 178 18.10 1.98 -0.92
CA ASP A 178 17.76 1.08 -2.01
C ASP A 178 16.33 1.38 -2.49
N TYR A 179 16.15 1.37 -3.81
CA TYR A 179 14.86 1.65 -4.41
C TYR A 179 14.57 0.72 -5.59
N HIS A 180 13.29 0.56 -5.87
CA HIS A 180 12.75 -0.10 -7.04
C HIS A 180 11.78 0.84 -7.75
N ILE A 181 11.92 0.98 -9.07
CA ILE A 181 11.00 1.78 -9.88
C ILE A 181 9.80 0.92 -10.23
N ILE A 182 8.61 1.34 -9.81
CA ILE A 182 7.34 0.80 -10.28
C ILE A 182 7.12 1.39 -11.68
N ASP A 183 7.31 0.57 -12.71
CA ASP A 183 7.05 0.99 -14.08
C ASP A 183 5.54 1.23 -14.26
N GLU A 184 5.13 2.44 -14.65
CA GLU A 184 3.74 2.75 -15.02
C GLU A 184 3.25 1.97 -16.28
N GLY A 185 3.96 0.91 -16.69
CA GLY A 185 3.69 0.07 -17.85
C GLY A 185 3.65 -1.44 -17.56
N GLU A 186 3.97 -1.90 -16.35
CA GLU A 186 3.68 -3.28 -15.94
C GLU A 186 2.23 -3.33 -15.46
N SER A 187 1.34 -3.58 -16.41
CA SER A 187 0.04 -4.16 -16.05
C SER A 187 0.27 -5.47 -15.29
N GLU A 188 -0.63 -5.84 -14.37
CA GLU A 188 -0.74 -7.20 -13.77
C GLU A 188 -0.75 -8.33 -14.82
N TYR A 189 -0.96 -7.96 -16.08
CA TYR A 189 -1.18 -8.81 -17.23
C TYR A 189 -0.02 -8.64 -18.21
N PRO A 190 0.51 -9.73 -18.77
CA PRO A 190 1.69 -9.69 -19.63
C PRO A 190 1.44 -8.83 -20.88
N ARG A 191 2.50 -8.23 -21.43
CA ARG A 191 2.41 -7.52 -22.71
C ARG A 191 1.80 -8.42 -23.78
N GLY A 192 0.79 -7.92 -24.49
CA GLY A 192 0.00 -8.67 -25.45
C GLY A 192 -1.31 -9.26 -24.89
N ASP A 193 -1.50 -9.33 -23.57
CA ASP A 193 -2.78 -9.68 -22.94
C ASP A 193 -3.63 -8.41 -22.85
N VAL A 194 -4.35 -8.08 -23.91
CA VAL A 194 -5.06 -6.80 -24.01
C VAL A 194 -6.36 -6.84 -23.24
N ASN A 195 -6.95 -8.03 -23.04
CA ASN A 195 -8.19 -8.17 -22.29
C ASN A 195 -8.01 -8.25 -20.77
N GLY A 196 -6.79 -8.48 -20.27
CA GLY A 196 -6.47 -8.62 -18.85
C GLY A 196 -7.00 -9.92 -18.24
N ASP A 197 -6.93 -11.04 -18.97
CA ASP A 197 -7.39 -12.35 -18.50
C ASP A 197 -6.24 -13.28 -18.04
N GLY A 198 -5.00 -12.79 -18.11
CA GLY A 198 -3.76 -13.51 -17.79
C GLY A 198 -3.22 -14.35 -18.94
N VAL A 199 -3.89 -14.42 -20.09
CA VAL A 199 -3.58 -15.36 -21.17
C VAL A 199 -3.56 -14.68 -22.54
N ILE A 200 -2.37 -14.57 -23.13
CA ILE A 200 -2.20 -14.02 -24.49
C ILE A 200 -2.77 -14.99 -25.53
N ASN A 201 -3.91 -14.65 -26.13
CA ASN A 201 -4.62 -15.53 -27.07
C ASN A 201 -5.29 -14.76 -28.24
N VAL A 202 -6.11 -15.47 -29.02
CA VAL A 202 -6.77 -14.90 -30.21
C VAL A 202 -7.75 -13.77 -29.90
N THR A 203 -8.26 -13.73 -28.66
CA THR A 203 -9.14 -12.67 -28.18
C THR A 203 -8.41 -11.33 -28.10
N ASP A 204 -7.14 -11.34 -27.67
CA ASP A 204 -6.30 -10.14 -27.59
C ASP A 204 -5.99 -9.57 -28.96
N ILE A 205 -5.59 -10.46 -29.90
CA ILE A 205 -5.38 -10.10 -31.31
C ILE A 205 -6.62 -9.40 -31.87
N THR A 206 -7.81 -9.94 -31.56
CA THR A 206 -9.08 -9.41 -32.06
C THR A 206 -9.38 -8.03 -31.46
N LYS A 207 -9.07 -7.81 -30.17
CA LYS A 207 -9.24 -6.50 -29.52
C LYS A 207 -8.29 -5.44 -30.08
N VAL A 208 -7.01 -5.78 -30.28
CA VAL A 208 -6.04 -4.86 -30.93
C VAL A 208 -6.46 -4.56 -32.36
N ALA A 209 -6.90 -5.56 -33.12
CA ALA A 209 -7.40 -5.35 -34.48
C ALA A 209 -8.65 -4.47 -34.54
N ALA A 210 -9.56 -4.57 -33.57
CA ALA A 210 -10.73 -3.70 -33.48
C ALA A 210 -10.34 -2.25 -33.16
N HIS A 211 -9.32 -2.04 -32.31
CA HIS A 211 -8.75 -0.74 -32.00
C HIS A 211 -8.11 -0.08 -33.21
N VAL A 212 -7.20 -0.81 -33.89
CA VAL A 212 -6.50 -0.32 -35.10
C VAL A 212 -7.51 0.04 -36.22
N LYS A 213 -8.65 -0.67 -36.30
CA LYS A 213 -9.73 -0.37 -37.25
C LYS A 213 -10.69 0.74 -36.79
N GLY A 214 -10.48 1.34 -35.62
CA GLY A 214 -11.35 2.36 -35.04
C GLY A 214 -12.74 1.86 -34.63
N LYS A 215 -12.96 0.54 -34.58
CA LYS A 215 -14.28 -0.05 -34.27
C LYS A 215 -14.56 -0.08 -32.77
N LYS A 216 -13.52 -0.24 -31.95
CA LYS A 216 -13.62 -0.22 -30.49
C LYS A 216 -12.29 0.20 -29.90
N LEU A 217 -12.26 1.34 -29.20
CA LEU A 217 -11.05 1.84 -28.58
C LEU A 217 -10.69 1.04 -27.32
N LEU A 218 -9.39 0.95 -27.04
CA LEU A 218 -8.84 0.33 -25.84
C LEU A 218 -8.69 1.42 -24.78
N ASP A 219 -8.85 1.07 -23.52
CA ASP A 219 -8.47 1.96 -22.42
C ASP A 219 -6.94 2.14 -22.34
N ALA A 220 -6.48 3.11 -21.55
CA ALA A 220 -5.06 3.46 -21.47
C ALA A 220 -4.16 2.29 -21.01
N ALA A 221 -4.66 1.41 -20.14
CA ALA A 221 -3.88 0.26 -19.66
C ALA A 221 -3.78 -0.81 -20.76
N ALA A 222 -4.89 -1.12 -21.44
CA ALA A 222 -4.94 -2.03 -22.56
C ALA A 222 -4.13 -1.51 -23.76
N GLN A 223 -4.04 -0.19 -23.96
CA GLN A 223 -3.18 0.43 -24.97
C GLN A 223 -1.69 0.20 -24.67
N LYS A 224 -1.27 0.36 -23.41
CA LYS A 224 0.11 0.04 -22.97
C LYS A 224 0.46 -1.44 -23.18
N ARG A 225 -0.49 -2.35 -22.92
CA ARG A 225 -0.29 -3.79 -23.18
C ARG A 225 -0.31 -4.16 -24.66
N ALA A 226 -1.03 -3.39 -25.49
CA ALA A 226 -1.15 -3.63 -26.91
C ALA A 226 0.11 -3.19 -27.70
N ASP A 227 0.85 -2.17 -27.22
CA ASP A 227 2.13 -1.74 -27.79
C ASP A 227 3.25 -2.72 -27.40
N VAL A 228 3.32 -3.85 -28.08
CA VAL A 228 4.26 -4.94 -27.77
C VAL A 228 5.63 -4.74 -28.42
N ASN A 229 5.83 -3.65 -29.15
CA ASN A 229 7.14 -3.27 -29.69
C ASN A 229 7.72 -2.00 -29.06
N ASN A 230 7.00 -1.36 -28.14
CA ASN A 230 7.35 -0.11 -27.46
C ASN A 230 7.69 1.02 -28.45
N ASP A 231 6.99 1.09 -29.59
CA ASP A 231 7.17 2.17 -30.56
C ASP A 231 6.23 3.36 -30.34
N GLY A 232 5.37 3.27 -29.32
CA GLY A 232 4.38 4.29 -28.95
C GLY A 232 3.14 4.31 -29.85
N LYS A 233 2.97 3.34 -30.76
CA LYS A 233 1.88 3.31 -31.74
C LYS A 233 1.26 1.92 -31.85
N ILE A 234 -0.02 1.80 -31.49
CA ILE A 234 -0.76 0.54 -31.66
C ILE A 234 -1.15 0.36 -33.12
N ASN A 235 -0.50 -0.59 -33.81
CA ASN A 235 -0.67 -0.80 -35.24
C ASN A 235 -0.57 -2.28 -35.67
N VAL A 236 -0.51 -2.53 -36.97
CA VAL A 236 -0.43 -3.90 -37.53
C VAL A 236 0.84 -4.66 -37.14
N SER A 237 1.91 -3.96 -36.78
CA SER A 237 3.14 -4.52 -36.22
C SER A 237 2.85 -5.26 -34.92
N ASP A 238 2.09 -4.65 -34.01
CA ASP A 238 1.74 -5.23 -32.72
C ASP A 238 0.86 -6.46 -32.87
N ILE A 239 -0.18 -6.35 -33.72
CA ILE A 239 -1.06 -7.48 -34.07
C ILE A 239 -0.23 -8.66 -34.56
N SER A 240 0.76 -8.40 -35.42
CA SER A 240 1.61 -9.43 -36.00
C SER A 240 2.51 -10.10 -34.96
N LYS A 241 3.03 -9.33 -33.99
CA LYS A 241 3.84 -9.84 -32.89
C LYS A 241 3.02 -10.68 -31.92
N ILE A 242 1.86 -10.20 -31.50
CA ILE A 242 0.94 -10.97 -30.64
C ILE A 242 0.52 -12.26 -31.36
N ALA A 243 0.19 -12.20 -32.65
CA ALA A 243 -0.15 -13.39 -33.44
C ALA A 243 1.02 -14.38 -33.60
N ALA A 244 2.26 -13.90 -33.68
CA ALA A 244 3.44 -14.76 -33.71
C ALA A 244 3.66 -15.48 -32.36
N HIS A 245 3.39 -14.79 -31.26
CA HIS A 245 3.44 -15.35 -29.92
C HIS A 245 2.40 -16.44 -29.68
N VAL A 246 1.13 -16.16 -30.02
CA VAL A 246 0.03 -17.14 -29.92
C VAL A 246 0.30 -18.41 -30.77
N LYS A 247 1.07 -18.27 -31.86
CA LYS A 247 1.50 -19.39 -32.71
C LYS A 247 2.77 -20.12 -32.22
N GLY A 248 3.31 -19.74 -31.05
CA GLY A 248 4.53 -20.30 -30.49
C GLY A 248 5.81 -19.96 -31.27
N LYS A 249 5.78 -18.94 -32.14
CA LYS A 249 6.90 -18.62 -33.05
C LYS A 249 7.92 -17.65 -32.43
N LYS A 250 7.50 -16.79 -31.50
CA LYS A 250 8.35 -15.83 -30.79
C LYS A 250 7.78 -15.49 -29.41
N LEU A 251 8.63 -15.35 -28.40
CA LEU A 251 8.23 -14.77 -27.11
C LEU A 251 8.10 -13.25 -27.24
N LEU A 252 7.13 -12.67 -26.53
CA LEU A 252 7.05 -11.22 -26.35
C LEU A 252 7.98 -10.88 -25.17
N SER A 253 8.82 -9.86 -25.34
CA SER A 253 9.74 -9.33 -24.34
C SER A 253 9.22 -8.03 -23.77
#